data_AF-A0A5P1V015-F1
#
_entry.id   AF-A0A5P1V015-F1
#
_cell.length_a   1.000
_cell.length_b   1.000
_cell.length_c   1.000
_cell.angle_alpha   90.00
_cell.angle_beta   90.00
_cell.angle_gamma   90.00
#
_symmetry.space_group_name_H-M   'P 1'
#
loop_
_entity.id
_entity.type
_entity.pdbx_description
1 polymer ?
#
loop_
_entity_poly.entity_id
_entity_poly.type
_entity_poly.pdbx_seq_one_letter_code
_entity_poly.pdbx_strand_id
1 'polypeptide(L)'
;MVVFVSSYFLKEGGLKSISRLIKVTEDEVKSWRERALSEEYLAIFLDGTYLSIRRNEVAKEPVYLVLGIKPDGRREILGFWIFGYARESAKNWEEILKRI
;
A
#
# COMPACT_ATOMS: atom_id res chain seq x y z
N MET A 1 -0.52 9.83 0.14
CA MET A 1 0.64 9.70 1.06
C MET A 1 0.67 8.23 1.47
N VAL A 2 1.20 7.29 0.67
CA VAL A 2 2.63 6.96 0.48
C VAL A 2 2.87 6.58 -0.99
N VAL A 3 3.24 7.58 -1.82
CA VAL A 3 3.91 7.38 -3.12
C VAL A 3 4.85 8.57 -3.31
N PHE A 4 5.76 8.78 -2.36
CA PHE A 4 6.71 9.90 -2.42
C PHE A 4 8.11 9.52 -1.92
N VAL A 5 8.39 8.24 -1.67
CA VAL A 5 9.73 7.82 -1.26
C VAL A 5 10.65 7.62 -2.47
N SER A 6 10.12 7.21 -3.63
CA SER A 6 10.96 6.94 -4.81
C SER A 6 11.51 8.23 -5.45
N SER A 7 10.71 9.27 -5.65
CA SER A 7 11.13 10.46 -6.41
C SER A 7 12.06 11.41 -5.64
N TYR A 8 11.94 11.48 -4.31
CA TYR A 8 12.75 12.40 -3.49
C TYR A 8 14.16 11.87 -3.21
N PHE A 9 14.32 10.56 -2.93
CA PHE A 9 15.65 9.99 -2.67
C PHE A 9 16.53 9.90 -3.93
N LEU A 10 15.93 9.77 -5.12
CA LEU A 10 16.64 9.68 -6.40
C LEU A 10 17.43 10.95 -6.79
N LYS A 11 17.15 12.10 -6.17
CA LYS A 11 17.85 13.36 -6.47
C LYS A 11 19.22 13.47 -5.81
N GLU A 12 19.49 12.76 -4.71
CA GLU A 12 20.72 12.94 -3.92
C GLU A 12 21.62 11.70 -3.82
N GLY A 13 21.08 10.50 -4.11
CA GLY A 13 21.83 9.24 -4.10
C GLY A 13 21.85 8.56 -5.46
N GLY A 14 23.01 8.06 -5.91
CA GLY A 14 23.10 7.30 -7.16
C GLY A 14 22.14 6.10 -7.18
N LEU A 15 21.49 5.85 -8.33
CA LEU A 15 20.45 4.83 -8.56
C LEU A 15 20.76 3.44 -7.96
N LYS A 16 22.03 3.03 -7.99
CA LYS A 16 22.48 1.72 -7.47
C LYS A 16 22.47 1.62 -5.95
N SER A 17 22.78 2.71 -5.24
CA SER A 17 22.80 2.73 -3.77
C SER A 17 21.39 2.72 -3.19
N ILE A 18 20.47 3.45 -3.80
CA ILE A 18 19.04 3.49 -3.39
C ILE A 18 18.36 2.15 -3.64
N SER A 19 18.61 1.53 -4.81
CA SER A 19 18.06 0.20 -5.10
C SER A 19 18.55 -0.86 -4.11
N ARG A 20 19.80 -0.75 -3.62
CA ARG A 20 20.34 -1.64 -2.58
C ARG A 20 19.69 -1.39 -1.23
N LEU A 21 19.48 -0.12 -0.85
CA LEU A 21 18.79 0.23 0.40
C LEU A 21 17.34 -0.24 0.41
N ILE A 22 16.63 -0.16 -0.71
CA ILE A 22 15.25 -0.67 -0.83
C ILE A 22 15.17 -2.17 -0.51
N LYS A 23 16.17 -2.97 -0.92
CA LYS A 23 16.20 -4.40 -0.58
C LYS A 23 16.27 -4.66 0.92
N VAL A 24 16.94 -3.79 1.68
CA VAL A 24 17.03 -3.91 3.14
C VAL A 24 15.66 -3.66 3.80
N THR A 25 14.82 -2.85 3.16
CA THR A 25 13.47 -2.54 3.67
C THR A 25 12.42 -3.60 3.34
N GLU A 26 12.75 -4.65 2.56
CA GLU A 26 11.78 -5.69 2.18
C GLU A 26 11.25 -6.44 3.42
N ASP A 27 12.13 -6.76 4.37
CA ASP A 27 11.75 -7.43 5.62
C ASP A 27 10.90 -6.52 6.52
N GLU A 28 11.19 -5.22 6.56
CA GLU A 28 10.39 -4.24 7.30
C GLU A 28 8.99 -4.09 6.70
N VAL A 29 8.90 -4.03 5.37
CA VAL A 29 7.61 -3.99 4.67
C VAL A 29 6.83 -5.29 4.93
N LYS A 30 7.48 -6.44 4.89
CA LYS A 30 6.84 -7.73 5.19
C LYS A 30 6.32 -7.76 6.63
N SER A 31 7.16 -7.41 7.60
CA SER A 31 6.79 -7.32 9.01
C SER A 31 5.62 -6.37 9.23
N TRP A 32 5.63 -5.19 8.58
CA TRP A 32 4.52 -4.25 8.64
C TRP A 32 3.23 -4.84 8.04
N ARG A 33 3.30 -5.63 6.96
CA ARG A 33 2.12 -6.29 6.36
C ARG A 33 1.55 -7.41 7.22
N GLU A 34 2.40 -8.10 7.98
CA GLU A 34 2.03 -9.25 8.82
C GLU A 34 1.73 -8.88 10.28
N ARG A 35 1.93 -7.60 10.65
CA ARG A 35 1.68 -7.12 12.01
C ARG A 35 0.23 -7.35 12.42
N ALA A 36 0.01 -7.60 13.71
CA ALA A 36 -1.33 -7.64 14.27
C ALA A 36 -2.02 -6.26 14.15
N LEU A 37 -3.26 -6.27 13.67
CA LEU A 37 -4.13 -5.09 13.67
C LEU A 37 -4.82 -4.94 15.03
N SER A 38 -5.43 -3.77 15.25
CA SER A 38 -6.28 -3.54 16.42
C SER A 38 -7.52 -4.43 16.35
N GLU A 39 -8.01 -4.93 17.48
CA GLU A 39 -9.27 -5.69 17.54
C GLU A 39 -10.48 -4.80 17.18
N GLU A 40 -10.39 -3.50 17.46
CA GLU A 40 -11.45 -2.54 17.20
C GLU A 40 -10.97 -1.29 16.46
N TYR A 41 -11.84 -0.80 15.58
CA TYR A 41 -11.71 0.46 14.86
C TYR A 41 -13.04 1.22 14.92
N LEU A 42 -12.98 2.53 15.17
CA LEU A 42 -14.17 3.40 15.17
C LEU A 42 -14.72 3.59 13.76
N ALA A 43 -13.85 3.61 12.76
CA ALA A 43 -14.19 3.74 11.36
C ALA A 43 -13.13 3.10 10.48
N ILE A 44 -13.56 2.56 9.34
CA ILE A 44 -12.69 2.08 8.26
C ILE A 44 -13.06 2.82 6.99
N PHE A 45 -12.07 3.40 6.33
CA PHE A 45 -12.20 4.05 5.04
C PHE A 45 -11.58 3.16 3.96
N LEU A 46 -12.32 2.98 2.88
CA LEU A 46 -11.90 2.27 1.68
C LEU A 46 -11.72 3.30 0.56
N ASP A 47 -10.56 3.29 -0.09
CA ASP A 47 -10.27 4.20 -1.22
C ASP A 47 -9.57 3.46 -2.36
N GLY A 48 -9.87 3.86 -3.59
CA GLY A 48 -9.32 3.29 -4.81
C GLY A 48 -8.63 4.37 -5.63
N THR A 49 -7.32 4.25 -5.85
CA THR A 49 -6.57 5.22 -6.66
C THR A 49 -5.81 4.54 -7.80
N TYR A 50 -5.84 5.14 -8.99
CA TYR A 50 -5.16 4.57 -10.17
C TYR A 50 -3.72 5.07 -10.28
N LEU A 51 -2.77 4.17 -10.05
CA LEU A 51 -1.34 4.45 -10.21
C LEU A 51 -0.82 3.90 -11.54
N SER A 52 0.15 4.61 -12.13
CA SER A 52 0.88 4.08 -13.29
C SER A 52 1.90 3.06 -12.80
N ILE A 53 1.66 1.78 -13.08
CA ILE A 53 2.52 0.68 -12.67
C ILE A 53 3.20 0.11 -13.90
N ARG A 54 4.53 -0.07 -13.80
CA ARG A 54 5.34 -0.68 -14.85
C ARG A 54 5.57 -2.15 -14.53
N ARG A 55 5.03 -3.03 -15.39
CA ARG A 55 5.35 -4.45 -15.42
C ARG A 55 6.15 -4.72 -16.70
N ASN A 56 5.51 -5.32 -17.71
CA ASN A 56 6.04 -5.40 -19.08
C ASN A 56 5.79 -4.08 -19.83
N GLU A 57 4.60 -3.52 -19.64
CA GLU A 57 4.18 -2.20 -20.13
C GLU A 57 3.76 -1.32 -18.95
N VAL A 58 3.60 -0.01 -19.20
CA VAL A 58 3.09 0.93 -18.21
C VAL A 58 1.58 1.03 -18.37
N ALA A 59 0.83 0.68 -17.33
CA ALA A 59 -0.61 0.79 -17.32
C ALA A 59 -1.13 1.40 -16.01
N LYS A 60 -2.33 1.96 -16.06
CA LYS A 60 -3.05 2.42 -14.87
C LYS A 60 -3.72 1.23 -14.20
N GLU A 61 -3.27 0.89 -13.00
CA GLU A 61 -3.86 -0.17 -12.17
C GLU A 61 -4.51 0.45 -10.92
N PRO A 62 -5.67 -0.06 -10.48
CA PRO A 62 -6.27 0.38 -9.23
C PRO A 62 -5.47 -0.16 -8.04
N VAL A 63 -5.12 0.76 -7.14
CA VAL A 63 -4.56 0.47 -5.82
C VAL A 63 -5.67 0.68 -4.80
N TYR A 64 -6.00 -0.39 -4.10
CA TYR A 64 -6.99 -0.40 -3.04
C TYR A 64 -6.28 -0.08 -1.74
N LEU A 65 -6.75 0.95 -1.03
CA LEU A 65 -6.20 1.41 0.24
C LEU A 65 -7.26 1.25 1.33
N VAL A 66 -6.83 0.73 2.48
CA VAL A 66 -7.68 0.63 3.67
C VAL A 66 -7.04 1.42 4.81
N LEU A 67 -7.80 2.36 5.38
CA LEU A 67 -7.39 3.19 6.51
C LEU A 67 -8.33 2.95 7.69
N GLY A 68 -7.77 2.61 8.85
CA GLY A 68 -8.50 2.47 10.10
C GLY A 68 -8.31 3.67 11.02
N ILE A 69 -9.35 4.02 11.77
CA ILE A 69 -9.32 4.97 12.88
C ILE A 69 -9.48 4.19 14.19
N LYS A 70 -8.47 4.21 15.04
CA LYS A 70 -8.49 3.53 16.34
C LYS A 70 -9.42 4.23 17.34
N PRO A 71 -9.82 3.56 18.44
CA PRO A 71 -10.58 4.18 19.54
C PRO A 71 -9.93 5.44 20.13
N ASP A 72 -8.61 5.54 20.09
CA ASP A 72 -7.85 6.72 20.53
C ASP A 72 -7.76 7.85 19.47
N GLY A 73 -8.45 7.69 18.34
CA GLY A 73 -8.48 8.65 17.24
C GLY A 73 -7.28 8.59 16.29
N ARG A 74 -6.25 7.77 16.57
CA ARG A 74 -5.11 7.61 15.66
C ARG A 74 -5.52 6.90 14.38
N ARG A 75 -4.95 7.34 13.27
CA ARG A 75 -5.16 6.74 11.95
C ARG A 75 -4.02 5.79 11.62
N GLU A 76 -4.31 4.66 11.01
CA GLU A 76 -3.29 3.79 10.42
C GLU A 76 -3.77 3.18 9.10
N ILE A 77 -2.81 2.88 8.22
CA ILE A 77 -3.09 2.12 7.00
C ILE A 77 -3.15 0.64 7.39
N LEU A 78 -4.29 -0.01 7.20
CA LEU A 78 -4.46 -1.44 7.49
C LEU A 78 -3.80 -2.29 6.41
N GLY A 79 -3.86 -1.82 5.17
CA GLY A 79 -3.13 -2.42 4.07
C GLY A 79 -3.44 -1.77 2.73
N PHE A 80 -2.79 -2.29 1.70
CA PHE A 80 -3.10 -1.96 0.32
C PHE A 80 -2.91 -3.17 -0.60
N TRP A 81 -3.69 -3.22 -1.67
CA TRP A 81 -3.71 -4.34 -2.62
C TRP A 81 -3.78 -3.84 -4.05
N ILE A 82 -3.21 -4.64 -4.95
CA ILE A 82 -3.19 -4.39 -6.39
C ILE A 82 -3.54 -5.71 -7.07
N PHE A 83 -4.67 -5.75 -7.75
CA PHE A 83 -5.20 -6.96 -8.39
C PHE A 83 -4.95 -7.00 -9.92
N GLY A 84 -3.99 -6.23 -10.41
CA GLY A 84 -3.66 -6.16 -11.84
C GLY A 84 -4.60 -5.25 -12.62
N TYR A 85 -4.72 -5.51 -13.92
CA TYR A 85 -5.51 -4.73 -14.89
C TYR A 85 -7.03 -4.80 -14.67
N ALA A 86 -7.50 -5.60 -13.71
CA ALA A 86 -8.92 -5.66 -13.39
C ALA A 86 -9.38 -4.30 -12.84
N ARG A 87 -10.51 -3.80 -13.36
CA ARG A 87 -11.18 -2.62 -12.80
C ARG A 87 -11.53 -2.85 -11.33
N GLU A 88 -11.85 -1.75 -10.65
CA GLU A 88 -12.46 -1.82 -9.33
C GLU A 88 -13.68 -2.74 -9.34
N SER A 89 -13.72 -3.70 -8.41
CA SER A 89 -14.82 -4.67 -8.34
C SER A 89 -15.21 -4.95 -6.89
N ALA A 90 -16.50 -5.20 -6.68
CA ALA A 90 -17.03 -5.60 -5.38
C ALA A 90 -16.35 -6.88 -4.84
N LYS A 91 -15.99 -7.81 -5.74
CA LYS A 91 -15.28 -9.05 -5.39
C LYS A 91 -13.90 -8.78 -4.77
N ASN A 92 -13.14 -7.83 -5.33
CA ASN A 92 -11.83 -7.48 -4.79
C ASN A 92 -11.96 -6.80 -3.41
N TRP A 93 -12.97 -5.95 -3.22
CA TRP A 93 -13.25 -5.36 -1.91
C TRP A 93 -13.65 -6.41 -0.87
N GLU A 94 -14.51 -7.36 -1.23
CA GLU A 94 -14.87 -8.49 -0.36
C GLU A 94 -13.63 -9.30 0.04
N GLU A 95 -12.73 -9.57 -0.90
CA GLU A 95 -11.47 -10.28 -0.62
C GLU A 95 -10.55 -9.50 0.32
N ILE A 96 -10.46 -8.18 0.16
CA ILE A 96 -9.68 -7.31 1.05
C ILE A 96 -10.25 -7.34 2.46
N LEU A 97 -11.57 -7.17 2.61
CA LEU A 97 -12.24 -7.12 3.91
C LEU A 97 -12.13 -8.44 4.68
N LYS A 98 -11.96 -9.58 4.00
CA LYS A 98 -11.69 -10.88 4.64
C LYS A 98 -10.25 -11.05 5.12
N ARG A 99 -9.32 -10.21 4.67
CA ARG A 99 -7.88 -10.30 4.96
C ARG A 99 -7.43 -9.34 6.07
N ILE A 100 -8.30 -8.41 6.47
CA ILE A 100 -8.07 -7.44 7.55
C ILE A 100 -8.98 -7.76 8.72
#